data_AF-A0A659UK60-F1
#
_entry.id   AF-A0A659UK60-F1
#
_cell.length_a   1.000
_cell.length_b   1.000
_cell.length_c   1.000
_cell.angle_alpha   90.00
_cell.angle_beta   90.00
_cell.angle_gamma   90.00
#
_symmetry.space_group_name_H-M   'P 1'
#
loop_
_entity.id
_entity.type
_entity.pdbx_description
1 polymer ?
#
loop_
_entity_poly.entity_id
_entity_poly.type
_entity_poly.pdbx_seq_one_letter_code
_entity_poly.pdbx_strand_id
1 'polypeptide(L)'
;NTLPLRQRGNLGPALRTLLGGVGEGARIEAPFHCAYGFNIFLGDGAFLNAGCTILDTASVRVGKGTLLGPNVQIYCAEHHKEPAGRQAGLEIARPVTIGDNAWIGG
;
A
#
# COMPACT_ATOMS: atom_id res chain seq x y z
N ASN A 1 7.43 -6.45 -7.80
CA ASN A 1 8.46 -5.40 -7.99
C ASN A 1 9.88 -5.99 -8.01
N THR A 2 10.10 -7.09 -8.74
CA THR A 2 11.31 -7.94 -8.61
C THR A 2 12.27 -7.86 -9.81
N LEU A 3 11.95 -7.03 -10.81
CA LEU A 3 12.83 -6.84 -11.97
C LEU A 3 14.14 -6.13 -11.56
N PRO A 4 15.23 -6.29 -12.32
CA PRO A 4 16.46 -5.53 -12.11
C PRO A 4 16.22 -4.01 -12.06
N LEU A 5 17.01 -3.27 -11.26
CA LEU A 5 16.84 -1.83 -11.05
C LEU A 5 16.69 -1.02 -12.35
N ARG A 6 17.53 -1.30 -13.35
CA ARG A 6 17.50 -0.62 -14.65
C ARG A 6 16.22 -0.86 -15.45
N GLN A 7 15.55 -1.98 -15.23
CA GLN A 7 14.31 -2.34 -15.91
C GLN A 7 13.07 -1.91 -15.11
N ARG A 8 13.14 -1.93 -13.77
CA ARG A 8 12.01 -1.58 -12.91
C ARG A 8 11.85 -0.07 -12.69
N GLY A 9 12.94 0.70 -12.73
CA GLY A 9 12.91 2.11 -12.33
C GLY A 9 12.43 2.28 -10.89
N ASN A 10 11.53 3.25 -10.65
CA ASN A 10 10.93 3.48 -9.34
C ASN A 10 9.85 2.46 -8.98
N LEU A 11 9.19 1.87 -9.98
CA LEU A 11 8.07 0.97 -9.81
C LEU A 11 7.95 0.07 -11.03
N GLY A 12 8.12 -1.24 -10.84
CA GLY A 12 8.04 -2.19 -11.93
C GLY A 12 6.68 -2.13 -12.66
N PRO A 13 6.64 -2.30 -14.00
CA PRO A 13 5.47 -2.07 -14.83
C PRO A 13 4.25 -2.90 -14.42
N ALA A 14 4.44 -4.20 -14.11
CA ALA A 14 3.35 -5.06 -13.66
C ALA A 14 2.72 -4.58 -12.33
N LEU A 15 3.55 -4.07 -11.41
CA LEU A 15 3.03 -3.52 -10.15
C LEU A 15 2.33 -2.19 -10.40
N ARG A 16 2.86 -1.32 -11.27
CA ARG A 16 2.19 -0.07 -11.65
C ARG A 16 0.78 -0.32 -12.20
N THR A 17 0.61 -1.32 -13.05
CA THR A 17 -0.71 -1.69 -13.60
C THR A 17 -1.67 -2.24 -12.54
N LEU A 18 -1.15 -2.87 -11.48
CA LEU A 18 -1.96 -3.42 -10.40
C LEU A 18 -2.54 -2.32 -9.49
N LEU A 19 -1.83 -1.20 -9.31
CA LEU A 19 -2.22 -0.15 -8.37
C LEU A 19 -3.35 0.74 -8.92
N GLY A 20 -4.22 1.22 -8.02
CA GLY A 20 -5.35 2.08 -8.38
C GLY A 20 -4.96 3.46 -8.91
N GLY A 21 -3.81 3.97 -8.48
CA GLY A 21 -3.22 5.20 -9.03
C GLY A 21 -1.82 5.44 -8.51
N VAL A 22 -0.95 5.96 -9.38
CA VAL A 22 0.46 6.20 -9.05
C VAL A 22 0.90 7.53 -9.65
N GLY A 23 1.15 8.51 -8.79
CA GLY A 23 1.66 9.83 -9.14
C GLY A 23 3.06 9.82 -9.73
N GLU A 24 3.48 10.97 -10.24
CA GLU A 24 4.80 11.16 -10.82
C GLU A 24 5.89 10.93 -9.77
N GLY A 25 6.96 10.23 -10.15
CA GLY A 25 8.10 9.99 -9.25
C GLY A 25 7.84 9.03 -8.07
N ALA A 26 6.60 8.57 -7.86
CA ALA A 26 6.29 7.63 -6.78
C ALA A 26 7.11 6.34 -6.90
N ARG A 27 7.58 5.82 -5.76
CA ARG A 27 8.52 4.71 -5.69
C ARG A 27 8.13 3.71 -4.60
N ILE A 28 8.26 2.44 -4.93
CA ILE A 28 8.11 1.34 -3.98
C ILE A 28 9.42 0.53 -4.01
N GLU A 29 9.99 0.27 -2.84
CA GLU A 29 11.09 -0.68 -2.68
C GLU A 29 10.56 -2.09 -2.47
N ALA A 30 11.26 -3.07 -3.05
CA ALA A 30 10.98 -4.48 -2.80
C ALA A 30 11.69 -4.94 -1.51
N PRO A 31 11.16 -5.94 -0.77
CA PRO A 31 9.87 -6.59 -1.02
C PRO A 31 8.69 -5.66 -0.67
N PHE A 32 7.57 -5.86 -1.35
CA PHE A 32 6.30 -5.18 -1.10
C PHE A 32 5.18 -6.20 -1.22
N HIS A 33 4.21 -6.16 -0.31
CA HIS A 33 3.03 -7.02 -0.34
C HIS A 33 1.75 -6.20 -0.33
N CYS A 34 0.77 -6.60 -1.14
CA CYS A 34 -0.59 -6.10 -1.08
C CYS A 34 -1.61 -7.23 -1.30
N ALA A 35 -2.82 -7.06 -0.78
CA ALA A 35 -3.90 -8.03 -0.95
C ALA A 35 -4.47 -7.98 -2.38
N TYR A 36 -4.81 -6.78 -2.86
CA TYR A 36 -5.43 -6.55 -4.17
C TYR A 36 -4.62 -5.58 -5.04
N GLY A 37 -4.06 -4.54 -4.44
CA GLY A 37 -3.31 -3.47 -5.09
C GLY A 37 -4.17 -2.39 -5.74
N PHE A 38 -5.28 -2.73 -6.40
CA PHE A 38 -6.12 -1.75 -7.12
C PHE A 38 -6.82 -0.73 -6.21
N ASN A 39 -6.84 -0.95 -4.89
CA ASN A 39 -7.39 0.01 -3.92
C ASN A 39 -6.32 0.99 -3.39
N ILE A 40 -5.07 0.87 -3.84
CA ILE A 40 -3.93 1.68 -3.37
C ILE A 40 -3.66 2.83 -4.34
N PHE A 41 -3.64 4.05 -3.80
CA PHE A 41 -3.37 5.29 -4.54
C PHE A 41 -2.18 6.02 -3.91
N LEU A 42 -1.16 6.27 -4.72
CA LEU A 42 0.06 6.98 -4.32
C LEU A 42 0.12 8.35 -4.99
N GLY A 43 0.29 9.41 -4.21
CA GLY A 43 0.53 10.76 -4.71
C GLY A 43 1.94 10.94 -5.31
N ASP A 44 2.17 12.10 -5.91
CA ASP A 44 3.48 12.41 -6.52
C ASP A 44 4.60 12.34 -5.48
N GLY A 45 5.71 11.71 -5.85
CA GLY A 45 6.88 11.54 -4.98
C GLY A 45 6.64 10.68 -3.72
N ALA A 46 5.48 10.02 -3.58
CA ALA A 46 5.26 9.10 -2.48
C ALA A 46 6.28 7.96 -2.50
N PHE A 47 6.83 7.62 -1.34
CA PHE A 47 7.87 6.62 -1.19
C PHE A 47 7.48 5.56 -0.17
N LEU A 48 7.48 4.30 -0.58
CA LEU A 48 7.31 3.15 0.28
C LEU A 48 8.65 2.41 0.36
N ASN A 49 9.22 2.34 1.55
CA ASN A 49 10.48 1.63 1.75
C ASN A 49 10.27 0.11 1.81
N ALA A 50 11.37 -0.64 1.87
CA ALA A 50 11.37 -2.09 1.80
C ALA A 50 10.54 -2.73 2.92
N GLY A 51 9.83 -3.80 2.60
CA GLY A 51 9.03 -4.59 3.55
C GLY A 51 7.63 -4.04 3.82
N CYS A 52 7.22 -2.94 3.19
CA CYS A 52 5.87 -2.42 3.37
C CYS A 52 4.80 -3.45 2.99
N THR A 53 3.74 -3.53 3.80
CA THR A 53 2.60 -4.41 3.60
C THR A 53 1.29 -3.62 3.65
N ILE A 54 0.46 -3.72 2.61
CA ILE A 54 -0.81 -3.00 2.54
C ILE A 54 -1.96 -3.97 2.24
N LEU A 55 -2.79 -4.24 3.25
CA LEU A 55 -4.00 -5.07 3.09
C LEU A 55 -5.18 -4.18 2.72
N ASP A 56 -5.37 -3.97 1.42
CA ASP A 56 -6.27 -2.98 0.82
C ASP A 56 -7.67 -3.52 0.52
N THR A 57 -8.34 -4.12 1.51
CA THR A 57 -9.77 -4.49 1.41
C THR A 57 -10.70 -3.28 1.27
N ALA A 58 -10.21 -2.07 1.59
CA ALA A 58 -10.79 -0.77 1.24
C ALA A 58 -9.70 0.18 0.72
N SER A 59 -10.09 1.35 0.22
CA SER A 59 -9.17 2.35 -0.35
C SER A 59 -8.07 2.77 0.62
N VAL A 60 -6.83 2.76 0.14
CA VAL A 60 -5.65 3.32 0.81
C VAL A 60 -5.10 4.46 -0.02
N ARG A 61 -5.02 5.65 0.56
CA ARG A 61 -4.49 6.86 -0.10
C ARG A 61 -3.26 7.36 0.64
N VAL A 62 -2.14 7.45 -0.07
CA VAL A 62 -0.88 8.01 0.43
C VAL A 62 -0.63 9.32 -0.29
N GLY A 63 -0.59 10.42 0.45
CA GLY A 63 -0.44 11.77 -0.09
C GLY A 63 0.89 12.03 -0.81
N LYS A 64 0.96 13.22 -1.42
CA LYS A 64 2.15 13.71 -2.13
C LYS A 64 3.32 13.86 -1.17
N GLY A 65 4.51 13.46 -1.61
CA GLY A 65 5.76 13.62 -0.85
C GLY A 65 5.82 12.82 0.45
N THR A 66 4.85 11.93 0.69
CA THR A 66 4.79 11.12 1.91
C THR A 66 5.76 9.96 1.87
N LEU A 67 6.47 9.74 2.99
CA LEU A 67 7.50 8.73 3.14
C LEU A 67 7.07 7.69 4.17
N LEU A 68 6.94 6.43 3.75
CA LEU A 68 6.79 5.29 4.65
C LEU A 68 8.15 4.62 4.84
N GLY A 69 8.58 4.49 6.10
CA GLY A 69 9.79 3.79 6.51
C GLY A 69 9.73 2.28 6.22
N PRO A 70 10.82 1.54 6.51
CA PRO A 70 10.85 0.10 6.32
C PRO A 70 9.74 -0.59 7.12
N ASN A 71 9.16 -1.66 6.58
CA ASN A 71 8.18 -2.50 7.28
C ASN A 71 6.91 -1.79 7.80
N VAL A 72 6.56 -0.61 7.28
CA VAL A 72 5.26 0.02 7.59
C VAL A 72 4.13 -0.88 7.08
N GLN A 73 3.12 -1.08 7.93
CA GLN A 73 1.97 -1.93 7.61
C GLN A 73 0.66 -1.14 7.72
N ILE A 74 -0.16 -1.23 6.69
CA ILE A 74 -1.47 -0.57 6.60
C ILE A 74 -2.53 -1.64 6.39
N TYR A 75 -3.52 -1.70 7.27
CA TYR A 75 -4.59 -2.69 7.22
C TYR A 75 -5.96 -2.02 7.18
N CYS A 76 -6.73 -2.28 6.12
CA CYS A 76 -8.11 -1.84 6.01
C CYS A 76 -9.11 -2.83 6.63
N ALA A 77 -8.71 -4.10 6.77
CA ALA A 77 -9.60 -5.17 7.23
C ALA A 77 -9.74 -5.17 8.77
N GLU A 78 -10.98 -5.26 9.24
CA GLU A 78 -11.34 -5.53 10.63
C GLU A 78 -12.21 -6.79 10.68
N HIS A 79 -11.74 -7.83 11.37
CA HIS A 79 -12.53 -9.05 11.56
C HIS A 79 -13.55 -8.89 12.69
N HIS A 80 -14.64 -9.64 12.58
CA HIS A 80 -15.65 -9.70 13.63
C HIS A 80 -15.04 -10.12 14.99
N LYS A 81 -15.46 -9.45 16.09
CA LYS A 81 -14.94 -9.73 17.45
C LYS A 81 -15.43 -11.08 17.99
N GLU A 82 -16.68 -11.44 17.68
CA GLU A 82 -17.23 -12.76 18.03
C GLU A 82 -16.71 -13.86 17.09
N PRO A 83 -16.32 -15.05 17.60
CA PRO A 83 -15.82 -16.17 16.80
C PRO A 83 -16.78 -16.63 15.69
N ALA A 84 -18.08 -16.67 15.97
CA ALA A 84 -19.08 -17.10 14.98
C ALA A 84 -19.09 -16.18 13.75
N GLY A 85 -18.92 -14.87 13.95
CA GLY A 85 -18.81 -13.91 12.84
C GLY A 85 -17.54 -14.12 12.01
N ARG A 86 -16.41 -14.46 12.66
CA ARG A 86 -15.16 -14.79 11.92
C ARG A 86 -15.30 -16.08 11.12
N GLN A 87 -15.93 -17.11 11.68
CA GLN A 87 -16.17 -18.37 10.99
C GLN A 87 -17.07 -18.21 9.75
N ALA A 88 -17.99 -17.25 9.80
CA ALA A 88 -18.83 -16.87 8.66
C ALA A 88 -18.10 -15.97 7.63
N GLY A 89 -16.83 -15.62 7.86
CA GLY A 89 -16.05 -14.76 6.96
C GLY A 89 -16.47 -13.29 6.98
N LEU A 90 -17.13 -12.82 8.05
CA LEU A 90 -17.56 -11.43 8.15
C LEU A 90 -16.38 -10.49 8.42
N GLU A 91 -16.24 -9.50 7.55
CA GLU A 91 -15.20 -8.47 7.61
C GLU A 91 -15.81 -7.08 7.42
N ILE A 92 -15.22 -6.09 8.08
CA ILE A 92 -15.50 -4.68 7.85
C ILE A 92 -14.25 -4.08 7.20
N ALA A 93 -14.42 -3.43 6.05
CA ALA A 93 -13.34 -2.74 5.37
C ALA A 93 -13.43 -1.24 5.66
N ARG A 94 -12.37 -0.66 6.24
CA ARG A 94 -12.28 0.77 6.54
C ARG A 94 -11.16 1.41 5.75
N PRO A 95 -11.40 2.51 5.02
CA PRO A 95 -10.36 3.16 4.24
C PRO A 95 -9.31 3.84 5.13
N VAL A 96 -8.09 3.96 4.61
CA VAL A 96 -6.98 4.68 5.25
C VAL A 96 -6.52 5.82 4.35
N THR A 97 -6.37 7.02 4.91
CA THR A 97 -5.82 8.18 4.21
C THR A 97 -4.67 8.78 5.01
N ILE A 98 -3.50 8.86 4.39
CA ILE A 98 -2.32 9.54 4.91
C ILE A 98 -2.16 10.82 4.09
N GLY A 99 -2.12 11.97 4.77
CA GLY A 99 -1.98 13.28 4.13
C GLY A 99 -0.63 13.49 3.45
N ASP A 100 -0.46 14.67 2.87
CA ASP A 100 0.76 15.07 2.16
C ASP A 100 1.93 15.35 3.13
N ASN A 101 3.16 15.10 2.65
CA ASN A 101 4.44 15.35 3.33
C ASN A 101 4.55 14.69 4.72
N ALA A 102 3.78 13.63 4.96
CA ALA A 102 3.89 12.86 6.19
C ALA A 102 5.15 11.99 6.17
N TRP A 103 5.66 11.70 7.37
CA TRP A 103 6.69 10.67 7.57
C TRP A 103 6.20 9.67 8.61
N ILE A 104 6.13 8.40 8.21
CA ILE A 104 5.82 7.28 9.10
C ILE A 104 7.09 6.47 9.26
N GLY A 105 7.59 6.35 10.49
CA GLY A 105 8.74 5.51 10.82
C GLY A 105 8.48 4.02 10.61
N GLY A 106 9.55 3.23 10.64
CA GLY A 106 9.48 1.76 10.59
C GLY A 106 9.45 1.13 11.97
#